data_AF-A0A8H6QEY6-F1
#
_entry.id   AF-A0A8H6QEY6-F1
#
_cell.length_a   1.000
_cell.length_b   1.000
_cell.length_c   1.000
_cell.angle_alpha   90.00
_cell.angle_beta   90.00
_cell.angle_gamma   90.00
#
_symmetry.space_group_name_H-M   'P 1'
#
loop_
_entity.id
_entity.type
_entity.pdbx_description
1 polymer ?
#
loop_
_entity_poly.entity_id
_entity_poly.type
_entity_poly.pdbx_seq_one_letter_code
_entity_poly.pdbx_strand_id
1 'polypeptide(L)'
;MTKRSLVFLLFNGIVSVAYAGVRWPQFARAVQAIADPACALQPEGCLCSGFCPPLLACCDNLCVNLQTDPEHCGACDTACPPENGICSDGACGPICMPPQIGCGFDCVDATTDPENCGACGIACPPESPDCVDSACLFVCAPPNLECNGTCIDPATDPNNCGACGTVCDLGDACCNGTCTHIQTCHDACGACDIVCPVDWECCDAVCQDVLNDPANCGACGNVCPEGDVCVDGDCQAAECPPGQTDCDATLSTASSPVVNHSVQKVMFALVVSVKRQSVRQGRLIAMVPALTPKLTLITAVDAVLSVQKVMFAPVVSVKQQSVPQARLIAMVPALTPKLTPITAVDACPEGTPCVGGSCGVEVCPPGQTVCLGLCVDTATDPLNCGECGNACPLGQVCNEGSCGCPDDLTECNGVCTDIDIDPLNCGACGNICPAGATCDEGICTCPLGLTNCNGVCTDITLDPLNCGGCGNECATGAICLGGQCIDIIPPS
;
A
#
# COMPACT_ATOMS: atom_id res chain seq x y z
N MET A 1 -20.47 35.40 -53.61
CA MET A 1 -19.02 35.53 -53.89
C MET A 1 -18.26 35.12 -52.64
N THR A 2 -17.55 33.99 -52.68
CA THR A 2 -16.31 33.78 -51.91
C THR A 2 -15.60 32.58 -52.55
N LYS A 3 -14.67 32.89 -53.47
CA LYS A 3 -13.76 31.91 -54.07
C LYS A 3 -12.88 31.37 -52.93
N ARG A 4 -12.98 30.08 -52.61
CA ARG A 4 -11.94 29.40 -51.83
C ARG A 4 -10.89 28.92 -52.81
N SER A 5 -9.76 29.62 -52.86
CA SER A 5 -8.62 29.24 -53.70
C SER A 5 -7.97 27.99 -53.12
N LEU A 6 -8.07 26.86 -53.82
CA LEU A 6 -7.16 25.74 -53.64
C LEU A 6 -5.80 26.14 -54.24
N VAL A 7 -4.76 26.17 -53.43
CA VAL A 7 -3.38 26.29 -53.92
C VAL A 7 -2.82 24.87 -54.05
N PHE A 8 -2.58 24.46 -55.29
CA PHE A 8 -1.84 23.22 -55.59
C PHE A 8 -0.36 23.58 -55.66
N LEU A 9 0.46 23.05 -54.74
CA LEU A 9 1.91 23.08 -54.87
C LEU A 9 2.37 21.70 -55.34
N LEU A 10 2.99 21.66 -56.52
CA LEU A 10 3.61 20.47 -57.08
C LEU A 10 5.10 20.48 -56.73
N PHE A 11 5.52 19.54 -55.89
CA PHE A 11 6.91 19.09 -55.82
C PHE A 11 6.91 17.56 -55.96
N ASN A 12 7.61 17.05 -56.96
CA ASN A 12 7.80 15.62 -57.24
C ASN A 12 6.53 14.75 -57.27
N GLY A 13 5.46 15.22 -57.91
CA GLY A 13 4.37 14.35 -58.38
C GLY A 13 3.34 13.91 -57.34
N ILE A 14 3.39 14.38 -56.10
CA ILE A 14 2.36 14.09 -55.08
C ILE A 14 1.46 15.32 -54.90
N VAL A 15 0.14 15.10 -54.95
CA VAL A 15 -0.89 16.12 -54.67
C VAL A 15 -1.35 15.97 -53.23
N SER A 16 -1.03 16.94 -52.38
CA SER A 16 -1.52 16.96 -50.99
C SER A 16 -2.58 18.06 -50.80
N VAL A 17 -3.69 17.71 -50.17
CA VAL A 17 -4.78 18.64 -49.83
C VAL A 17 -4.61 19.07 -48.37
N ALA A 18 -4.25 20.34 -48.14
CA ALA A 18 -4.21 20.90 -46.79
C ALA A 18 -5.59 21.50 -46.43
N TYR A 19 -6.21 20.98 -45.37
CA TYR A 19 -7.31 21.67 -44.68
C TYR A 19 -6.74 22.64 -43.65
N ALA A 20 -7.17 23.90 -43.69
CA ALA A 20 -6.77 24.92 -42.73
C ALA A 20 -7.30 24.56 -41.33
N GLY A 21 -6.42 24.10 -40.43
CA GLY A 21 -6.77 23.80 -39.04
C GLY A 21 -5.69 23.14 -38.17
N VAL A 22 -4.60 22.59 -38.74
CA VAL A 22 -3.57 21.90 -37.97
C VAL A 22 -2.48 22.87 -37.48
N ARG A 23 -2.20 22.87 -36.17
CA ARG A 23 -1.14 23.69 -35.54
C ARG A 23 0.25 23.14 -35.90
N TRP A 24 1.13 24.04 -36.32
CA TRP A 24 2.46 23.80 -36.90
C TRP A 24 3.63 23.29 -36.00
N PRO A 25 3.55 23.05 -34.67
CA PRO A 25 4.69 22.49 -33.93
C PRO A 25 4.92 20.98 -34.13
N GLN A 26 3.88 20.23 -34.54
CA GLN A 26 3.99 18.77 -34.70
C GLN A 26 4.50 18.32 -36.08
N PHE A 27 4.60 19.24 -37.04
CA PHE A 27 5.10 18.93 -38.39
C PHE A 27 6.64 18.93 -38.47
N ALA A 28 7.33 19.61 -37.53
CA ALA A 28 8.79 19.72 -37.56
C ALA A 28 9.51 18.48 -36.99
N ARG A 29 8.94 17.83 -35.95
CA ARG A 29 9.51 16.57 -35.40
C ARG A 29 9.36 15.36 -36.33
N ALA A 30 8.46 15.43 -37.32
CA ALA A 30 8.28 14.35 -38.29
C ALA A 30 9.28 14.36 -39.46
N VAL A 31 10.09 15.42 -39.62
CA VAL A 31 10.97 15.58 -40.79
C VAL A 31 12.44 15.25 -40.49
N GLN A 32 12.82 15.04 -39.22
CA GLN A 32 14.20 14.76 -38.82
C GLN A 32 14.50 13.31 -38.43
N ALA A 33 13.54 12.39 -38.57
CA ALA A 33 13.73 10.95 -38.31
C ALA A 33 13.74 10.11 -39.61
N ILE A 34 14.33 10.63 -40.69
CA ILE A 34 14.47 9.88 -41.95
C ILE A 34 15.90 9.99 -42.44
N ALA A 35 16.78 9.21 -41.83
CA ALA A 35 18.09 8.88 -42.37
C ALA A 35 18.33 7.37 -42.27
N ASP A 36 17.36 6.57 -42.75
CA ASP A 36 17.62 5.19 -43.15
C ASP A 36 16.89 4.91 -44.48
N PRO A 37 17.61 4.61 -45.57
CA PRO A 37 17.02 4.40 -46.90
C PRO A 37 16.12 3.15 -47.00
N ALA A 38 15.99 2.33 -45.95
CA ALA A 38 15.16 1.12 -45.97
C ALA A 38 13.63 1.35 -45.85
N CYS A 39 13.15 2.42 -45.17
CA CYS A 39 11.69 2.62 -44.94
C CYS A 39 11.02 3.66 -45.86
N ALA A 40 11.73 4.29 -46.80
CA ALA A 40 11.24 5.47 -47.53
C ALA A 40 10.31 5.20 -48.74
N LEU A 41 9.88 3.95 -49.01
CA LEU A 41 9.17 3.61 -50.26
C LEU A 41 7.81 2.90 -50.12
N GLN A 42 7.17 2.85 -48.93
CA GLN A 42 5.83 2.22 -48.82
C GLN A 42 4.75 3.19 -48.29
N PRO A 43 3.55 3.28 -48.94
CA PRO A 43 2.48 4.21 -48.55
C PRO A 43 1.54 3.68 -47.44
N GLU A 44 1.73 2.45 -47.01
CA GLU A 44 1.04 1.81 -45.88
C GLU A 44 2.16 1.55 -44.85
N GLY A 45 2.03 2.02 -43.60
CA GLY A 45 3.13 2.22 -42.63
C GLY A 45 4.15 1.08 -42.47
N CYS A 46 5.37 1.41 -42.00
CA CYS A 46 6.57 0.54 -41.95
C CYS A 46 6.27 -0.93 -41.58
N LEU A 47 5.98 -1.75 -42.60
CA LEU A 47 5.88 -3.19 -42.50
C LEU A 47 7.30 -3.75 -42.33
N CYS A 48 7.64 -4.29 -41.16
CA CYS A 48 8.99 -4.83 -40.96
C CYS A 48 9.12 -6.13 -41.74
N SER A 49 9.83 -6.10 -42.87
CA SER A 49 10.15 -7.28 -43.70
C SER A 49 11.25 -8.14 -43.06
N GLY A 50 11.13 -8.40 -41.75
CA GLY A 50 12.12 -9.11 -40.94
C GLY A 50 13.29 -8.28 -40.40
N PHE A 51 13.32 -6.96 -40.63
CA PHE A 51 14.36 -6.07 -40.12
C PHE A 51 13.76 -4.89 -39.36
N CYS A 52 14.19 -4.72 -38.11
CA CYS A 52 13.95 -3.55 -37.27
C CYS A 52 15.29 -2.91 -36.88
N PRO A 53 15.33 -1.62 -36.51
CA PRO A 53 16.53 -1.02 -35.95
C PRO A 53 16.99 -1.76 -34.69
N PRO A 54 18.27 -1.63 -34.29
CA PRO A 54 18.79 -2.25 -33.07
C PRO A 54 17.89 -1.95 -31.86
N LEU A 55 17.68 -2.96 -31.00
CA LEU A 55 16.83 -2.90 -29.78
C LEU A 55 15.31 -2.96 -30.01
N LEU A 56 14.82 -3.02 -31.26
CA LEU A 56 13.41 -3.16 -31.59
C LEU A 56 13.09 -4.56 -32.14
N ALA A 57 11.91 -5.09 -31.84
CA ALA A 57 11.40 -6.34 -32.39
C ALA A 57 10.24 -6.09 -33.35
N CYS A 58 10.08 -6.97 -34.36
CA CYS A 58 8.97 -6.91 -35.30
C CYS A 58 7.76 -7.69 -34.73
N CYS A 59 6.71 -6.97 -34.33
CA CYS A 59 5.43 -7.52 -33.86
C CYS A 59 4.30 -7.06 -34.77
N ASP A 60 3.57 -7.98 -35.39
CA ASP A 60 2.47 -7.69 -36.34
C ASP A 60 2.80 -6.63 -37.40
N ASN A 61 4.03 -6.70 -37.93
CA ASN A 61 4.62 -5.76 -38.89
C ASN A 61 4.83 -4.34 -38.36
N LEU A 62 4.97 -4.16 -37.05
CA LEU A 62 5.39 -2.93 -36.40
C LEU A 62 6.68 -3.17 -35.60
N CYS A 63 7.65 -2.25 -35.69
CA CYS A 63 8.84 -2.29 -34.83
C CYS A 63 8.47 -1.72 -33.47
N VAL A 64 8.51 -2.56 -32.44
CA VAL A 64 8.14 -2.22 -31.05
C VAL A 64 9.30 -2.50 -30.11
N ASN A 65 9.40 -1.73 -29.04
CA ASN A 65 10.46 -1.91 -28.04
C ASN A 65 9.96 -2.87 -26.96
N LEU A 66 10.39 -4.14 -27.01
CA LEU A 66 9.96 -5.14 -26.03
C LEU A 66 10.40 -4.81 -24.60
N GLN A 67 11.32 -3.88 -24.39
CA GLN A 67 11.81 -3.50 -23.06
C GLN A 67 10.92 -2.46 -22.36
N THR A 68 10.17 -1.67 -23.13
CA THR A 68 9.44 -0.51 -22.61
C THR A 68 8.02 -0.37 -23.13
N ASP A 69 7.64 -1.11 -24.17
CA ASP A 69 6.30 -1.07 -24.75
C ASP A 69 5.33 -1.89 -23.87
N PRO A 70 4.35 -1.23 -23.22
CA PRO A 70 3.39 -1.90 -22.35
C PRO A 70 2.40 -2.81 -23.08
N GLU A 71 2.30 -2.73 -24.41
CA GLU A 71 1.47 -3.61 -25.24
C GLU A 71 2.27 -4.81 -25.80
N HIS A 72 3.61 -4.77 -25.72
CA HIS A 72 4.53 -5.78 -26.27
C HIS A 72 5.68 -6.11 -25.30
N CYS A 73 5.42 -6.20 -24.01
CA CYS A 73 6.48 -6.27 -22.99
C CYS A 73 7.11 -7.66 -22.90
N GLY A 74 8.41 -7.75 -23.17
CA GLY A 74 9.19 -9.00 -23.18
C GLY A 74 8.96 -9.89 -24.41
N ALA A 75 7.78 -9.82 -25.03
CA ALA A 75 7.44 -10.51 -26.27
C ALA A 75 6.29 -9.80 -27.02
N CYS A 76 6.14 -10.08 -28.31
CA CYS A 76 5.00 -9.59 -29.09
C CYS A 76 3.66 -9.95 -28.44
N ASP A 77 2.69 -9.04 -28.56
CA ASP A 77 1.32 -9.17 -28.04
C ASP A 77 1.21 -9.44 -26.53
N THR A 78 2.27 -9.12 -25.78
CA THR A 78 2.32 -9.28 -24.32
C THR A 78 2.01 -7.95 -23.66
N ALA A 79 0.72 -7.64 -23.56
CA ALA A 79 0.26 -6.44 -22.87
C ALA A 79 0.37 -6.61 -21.35
N CYS A 80 0.90 -5.59 -20.67
CA CYS A 80 1.04 -5.59 -19.22
C CYS A 80 -0.30 -5.37 -18.51
N PRO A 81 -0.74 -6.28 -17.64
CA PRO A 81 -1.95 -6.10 -16.85
C PRO A 81 -1.71 -5.23 -15.58
N PRO A 82 -2.77 -4.57 -15.06
CA PRO A 82 -4.06 -4.32 -15.71
C PRO A 82 -3.94 -3.24 -16.79
N GLU A 83 -4.59 -3.48 -17.94
CA GLU A 83 -4.63 -2.66 -19.19
C GLU A 83 -3.50 -1.60 -19.31
N ASN A 84 -2.35 -2.04 -19.83
CA ASN A 84 -1.15 -1.24 -20.10
C ASN A 84 -0.38 -0.80 -18.85
N GLY A 85 -0.12 -1.75 -17.94
CA GLY A 85 0.85 -1.62 -16.85
C GLY A 85 2.24 -1.20 -17.33
N ILE A 86 3.16 -0.90 -16.41
CA ILE A 86 4.50 -0.43 -16.77
C ILE A 86 5.31 -1.58 -17.35
N CYS A 87 5.96 -1.37 -18.48
CA CYS A 87 6.98 -2.29 -18.99
C CYS A 87 8.37 -1.74 -18.68
N SER A 88 9.19 -2.52 -17.98
CA SER A 88 10.58 -2.16 -17.65
C SER A 88 11.45 -3.39 -17.80
N ASP A 89 12.52 -3.27 -18.59
CA ASP A 89 13.43 -4.36 -18.95
C ASP A 89 12.70 -5.62 -19.43
N GLY A 90 11.60 -5.42 -20.16
CA GLY A 90 10.81 -6.49 -20.76
C GLY A 90 10.02 -7.32 -19.75
N ALA A 91 9.89 -6.81 -18.52
CA ALA A 91 9.00 -7.34 -17.50
C ALA A 91 7.85 -6.36 -17.22
N CYS A 92 6.65 -6.91 -17.11
CA CYS A 92 5.49 -6.14 -16.69
C CYS A 92 5.52 -5.88 -15.18
N GLY A 93 5.25 -4.63 -14.82
CA GLY A 93 5.01 -4.18 -13.46
C GLY A 93 3.67 -3.43 -13.34
N PRO A 94 3.12 -3.32 -12.13
CA PRO A 94 1.88 -2.63 -11.87
C PRO A 94 2.08 -1.11 -11.91
N ILE A 95 1.01 -0.37 -12.20
CA ILE A 95 0.97 1.08 -11.99
C ILE A 95 0.59 1.32 -10.53
N CYS A 96 1.55 1.76 -9.72
CA CYS A 96 1.33 2.07 -8.32
C CYS A 96 1.21 3.58 -8.10
N MET A 97 0.30 3.98 -7.20
CA MET A 97 0.20 5.37 -6.78
C MET A 97 1.20 5.62 -5.65
N PRO A 98 2.02 6.70 -5.71
CA PRO A 98 2.92 7.05 -4.62
C PRO A 98 2.17 7.11 -3.27
N PRO A 99 2.73 6.58 -2.17
CA PRO A 99 4.12 6.10 -1.99
C PRO A 99 4.35 4.60 -2.30
N GLN A 100 3.42 3.90 -2.94
CA GLN A 100 3.49 2.45 -3.11
C GLN A 100 4.57 2.02 -4.11
N ILE A 101 5.11 0.82 -3.90
CA ILE A 101 6.03 0.13 -4.82
C ILE A 101 5.37 -1.09 -5.44
N GLY A 102 5.84 -1.50 -6.62
CA GLY A 102 5.38 -2.71 -7.29
C GLY A 102 6.09 -3.96 -6.78
N CYS A 103 5.32 -4.95 -6.31
CA CYS A 103 5.81 -6.25 -5.89
C CYS A 103 5.15 -7.36 -6.70
N GLY A 104 5.79 -7.73 -7.82
CA GLY A 104 5.14 -8.57 -8.83
C GLY A 104 4.10 -7.75 -9.58
N PHE A 105 2.82 -8.12 -9.47
CA PHE A 105 1.67 -7.36 -10.02
C PHE A 105 0.86 -6.62 -8.94
N ASP A 106 1.24 -6.73 -7.68
CA ASP A 106 0.56 -6.08 -6.57
C ASP A 106 1.29 -4.78 -6.20
N CYS A 107 0.51 -3.75 -5.86
CA CYS A 107 1.05 -2.53 -5.26
C CYS A 107 1.01 -2.66 -3.75
N VAL A 108 2.16 -2.45 -3.11
CA VAL A 108 2.28 -2.51 -1.66
C VAL A 108 2.87 -1.20 -1.15
N ASP A 109 2.44 -0.79 0.04
CA ASP A 109 3.04 0.37 0.71
C ASP A 109 4.21 -0.10 1.56
N ALA A 110 5.42 -0.07 1.00
CA ALA A 110 6.62 -0.51 1.70
C ALA A 110 6.99 0.38 2.90
N THR A 111 6.29 1.49 3.12
CA THR A 111 6.51 2.35 4.30
C THR A 111 5.73 1.88 5.53
N THR A 112 4.66 1.10 5.33
CA THR A 112 3.73 0.71 6.41
C THR A 112 3.33 -0.78 6.40
N ASP A 113 3.58 -1.51 5.31
CA ASP A 113 3.24 -2.93 5.18
C ASP A 113 4.26 -3.83 5.90
N PRO A 114 3.88 -4.54 6.97
CA PRO A 114 4.77 -5.45 7.69
C PRO A 114 5.28 -6.65 6.89
N GLU A 115 4.62 -7.03 5.79
CA GLU A 115 5.06 -8.15 4.95
C GLU A 115 6.00 -7.70 3.81
N ASN A 116 6.09 -6.39 3.56
CA ASN A 116 6.84 -5.80 2.45
C ASN A 116 7.61 -4.53 2.88
N CYS A 117 8.19 -4.54 4.10
CA CYS A 117 8.75 -3.34 4.71
C CYS A 117 10.09 -2.94 4.07
N GLY A 118 10.11 -1.76 3.45
CA GLY A 118 11.22 -1.20 2.69
C GLY A 118 11.49 -1.85 1.33
N ALA A 119 11.11 -3.10 1.11
CA ALA A 119 11.13 -3.76 -0.18
C ALA A 119 10.18 -4.97 -0.22
N CYS A 120 9.88 -5.44 -1.44
CA CYS A 120 9.04 -6.60 -1.68
C CYS A 120 9.51 -7.85 -0.94
N GLY A 121 8.60 -8.51 -0.21
CA GLY A 121 8.85 -9.76 0.50
C GLY A 121 9.75 -9.64 1.73
N ILE A 122 10.09 -8.42 2.17
CA ILE A 122 10.79 -8.18 3.43
C ILE A 122 9.77 -8.11 4.55
N ALA A 123 9.47 -9.26 5.13
CA ALA A 123 8.58 -9.34 6.29
C ALA A 123 9.33 -8.94 7.57
N CYS A 124 8.67 -8.13 8.40
CA CYS A 124 9.18 -7.74 9.70
C CYS A 124 9.27 -8.92 10.67
N PRO A 125 10.37 -9.04 11.44
CA PRO A 125 10.54 -10.15 12.35
C PRO A 125 9.65 -9.97 13.61
N PRO A 126 9.34 -11.05 14.34
CA PRO A 126 8.43 -10.99 15.48
C PRO A 126 8.85 -10.03 16.60
N GLU A 127 10.14 -9.73 16.74
CA GLU A 127 10.68 -8.81 17.74
C GLU A 127 10.47 -7.33 17.37
N SER A 128 10.20 -7.03 16.10
CA SER A 128 9.95 -5.70 15.57
C SER A 128 8.90 -5.79 14.46
N PRO A 129 7.64 -6.17 14.80
CA PRO A 129 6.65 -6.63 13.83
C PRO A 129 6.03 -5.49 13.01
N ASP A 130 6.27 -4.23 13.37
CA ASP A 130 5.64 -3.07 12.74
C ASP A 130 6.56 -2.45 11.70
N CYS A 131 6.01 -2.07 10.55
CA CYS A 131 6.73 -1.30 9.54
C CYS A 131 6.41 0.19 9.69
N VAL A 132 7.44 1.00 9.97
CA VAL A 132 7.31 2.47 10.07
C VAL A 132 8.42 3.10 9.27
N ASP A 133 8.05 3.96 8.31
CA ASP A 133 8.98 4.66 7.42
C ASP A 133 9.99 3.71 6.76
N SER A 134 9.49 2.55 6.29
CA SER A 134 10.29 1.49 5.64
C SER A 134 11.28 0.74 6.56
N ALA A 135 11.15 0.89 7.87
CA ALA A 135 11.95 0.16 8.85
C ALA A 135 11.07 -0.72 9.74
N CYS A 136 11.53 -1.95 9.96
CA CYS A 136 10.93 -2.84 10.95
C CYS A 136 11.32 -2.38 12.35
N LEU A 137 10.35 -1.92 13.10
CA LEU A 137 10.50 -1.39 14.45
C LEU A 137 9.49 -2.08 15.37
N PHE A 138 9.79 -2.04 16.66
CA PHE A 138 8.79 -2.38 17.67
C PHE A 138 8.10 -1.08 18.05
N VAL A 139 6.87 -0.88 17.57
CA VAL A 139 6.14 0.36 17.81
C VAL A 139 4.73 0.01 18.25
N CYS A 140 4.34 0.47 19.42
CA CYS A 140 2.98 0.24 19.86
C CYS A 140 2.03 1.06 18.99
N ALA A 141 1.15 0.36 18.26
CA ALA A 141 0.10 1.01 17.50
C ALA A 141 -0.69 1.97 18.41
N PRO A 142 -0.77 3.27 18.05
CA PRO A 142 -1.51 4.23 18.85
C PRO A 142 -2.94 3.75 19.11
N PRO A 143 -3.49 3.92 20.33
CA PRO A 143 -2.98 4.75 21.43
C PRO A 143 -2.08 4.03 22.46
N ASN A 144 -1.59 2.83 22.17
CA ASN A 144 -0.85 2.03 23.15
C ASN A 144 0.54 2.61 23.48
N LEU A 145 0.99 2.42 24.72
CA LEU A 145 2.31 2.84 25.19
C LEU A 145 3.26 1.63 25.25
N GLU A 146 4.51 1.84 24.85
CA GLU A 146 5.56 0.84 25.03
C GLU A 146 6.06 0.86 26.48
N CYS A 147 5.88 -0.25 27.18
CA CYS A 147 6.32 -0.43 28.55
C CYS A 147 7.15 -1.72 28.67
N ASN A 148 8.48 -1.57 28.68
CA ASN A 148 9.44 -2.68 28.80
C ASN A 148 9.28 -3.74 27.69
N GLY A 149 9.14 -3.31 26.43
CA GLY A 149 9.00 -4.18 25.26
C GLY A 149 7.62 -4.86 25.15
N THR A 150 6.61 -4.35 25.87
CA THR A 150 5.22 -4.79 25.75
C THR A 150 4.33 -3.58 25.50
N CYS A 151 3.37 -3.72 24.58
CA CYS A 151 2.37 -2.69 24.37
C CYS A 151 1.25 -2.84 25.38
N ILE A 152 1.01 -1.76 26.12
CA ILE A 152 -0.08 -1.66 27.08
C ILE A 152 -1.03 -0.55 26.64
N ASP A 153 -2.31 -0.70 26.96
CA ASP A 153 -3.28 0.37 26.77
C ASP A 153 -3.27 1.25 28.04
N PRO A 154 -2.63 2.43 28.02
CA PRO A 154 -2.55 3.26 29.21
C PRO A 154 -3.91 3.87 29.57
N ALA A 155 -4.92 3.80 28.69
CA ALA A 155 -6.24 4.36 28.97
C ALA A 155 -7.08 3.46 29.88
N THR A 156 -6.81 2.15 29.92
CA THR A 156 -7.65 1.15 30.58
C THR A 156 -6.88 0.15 31.46
N ASP A 157 -5.55 0.05 31.35
CA ASP A 157 -4.76 -0.84 32.19
C ASP A 157 -4.56 -0.26 33.61
N PRO A 158 -5.13 -0.88 34.65
CA PRO A 158 -4.98 -0.40 36.03
C PRO A 158 -3.55 -0.52 36.57
N ASN A 159 -2.64 -1.22 35.89
CA ASN A 159 -1.23 -1.31 36.31
C ASN A 159 -0.32 -0.34 35.55
N ASN A 160 -0.83 0.34 34.51
CA ASN A 160 -0.08 1.25 33.66
C ASN A 160 -0.94 2.47 33.27
N CYS A 161 -1.73 2.98 34.21
CA CYS A 161 -2.75 3.97 33.94
C CYS A 161 -2.15 5.35 33.63
N GLY A 162 -2.33 5.83 32.41
CA GLY A 162 -1.79 7.09 31.90
C GLY A 162 -0.29 7.07 31.59
N ALA A 163 0.49 6.22 32.29
CA ALA A 163 1.92 6.01 32.04
C ALA A 163 2.37 4.63 32.52
N CYS A 164 3.51 4.15 31.99
CA CYS A 164 4.11 2.88 32.40
C CYS A 164 4.35 2.82 33.92
N GLY A 165 3.90 1.73 34.55
CA GLY A 165 4.10 1.47 35.98
C GLY A 165 3.24 2.30 36.93
N THR A 166 2.32 3.14 36.43
CA THR A 166 1.32 3.80 37.25
C THR A 166 0.23 2.80 37.62
N VAL A 167 0.31 2.26 38.83
CA VAL A 167 -0.67 1.30 39.35
C VAL A 167 -1.75 2.05 40.12
N CYS A 168 -3.02 1.79 39.81
CA CYS A 168 -4.16 2.31 40.54
C CYS A 168 -4.35 1.60 41.89
N ASP A 169 -4.89 2.32 42.86
CA ASP A 169 -5.14 1.78 44.19
C ASP A 169 -6.29 0.77 44.20
N LEU A 170 -6.40 0.01 45.29
CA LEU A 170 -7.46 -0.99 45.44
C LEU A 170 -8.83 -0.31 45.51
N GLY A 171 -9.71 -0.63 44.56
CA GLY A 171 -11.02 0.02 44.41
C GLY A 171 -11.07 1.09 43.31
N ASP A 172 -9.96 1.30 42.59
CA ASP A 172 -9.89 2.21 41.46
C ASP A 172 -9.87 1.44 40.13
N ALA A 173 -10.34 2.08 39.07
CA ALA A 173 -10.18 1.63 37.69
C ALA A 173 -9.40 2.68 36.89
N CYS A 174 -8.71 2.24 35.83
CA CYS A 174 -8.11 3.18 34.89
C CYS A 174 -9.18 3.67 33.91
N CYS A 175 -9.49 4.95 34.01
CA CYS A 175 -10.53 5.61 33.23
C CYS A 175 -9.91 6.71 32.38
N ASN A 176 -9.78 6.44 31.07
CA ASN A 176 -9.14 7.34 30.10
C ASN A 176 -7.75 7.82 30.58
N GLY A 177 -6.98 6.90 31.15
CA GLY A 177 -5.61 7.18 31.61
C GLY A 177 -5.50 7.86 32.97
N THR A 178 -6.60 7.95 33.71
CA THR A 178 -6.61 8.43 35.10
C THR A 178 -7.17 7.36 36.02
N CYS A 179 -6.50 7.11 37.15
CA CYS A 179 -7.06 6.24 38.18
C CYS A 179 -8.25 6.94 38.83
N THR A 180 -9.43 6.35 38.65
CA THR A 180 -10.69 6.87 39.18
C THR A 180 -11.25 5.88 40.17
N HIS A 181 -11.62 6.37 41.36
CA HIS A 181 -12.19 5.55 42.41
C HIS A 181 -13.58 5.08 42.03
N ILE A 182 -13.79 3.78 41.83
CA ILE A 182 -15.07 3.26 41.31
C ILE A 182 -16.03 2.78 42.40
N GLN A 183 -15.61 2.78 43.66
CA GLN A 183 -16.45 2.27 44.74
C GLN A 183 -17.46 3.30 45.25
N THR A 184 -17.12 4.58 45.22
CA THR A 184 -17.97 5.66 45.74
C THR A 184 -18.09 6.87 44.81
N CYS A 185 -17.46 6.86 43.64
CA CYS A 185 -17.60 7.97 42.69
C CYS A 185 -18.97 7.88 42.00
N HIS A 186 -19.76 8.94 42.13
CA HIS A 186 -21.06 9.06 41.48
C HIS A 186 -20.96 8.98 39.95
N ASP A 187 -19.90 9.55 39.37
CA ASP A 187 -19.71 9.62 37.92
C ASP A 187 -19.01 8.39 37.31
N ALA A 188 -18.54 7.45 38.14
CA ALA A 188 -17.80 6.27 37.71
C ALA A 188 -18.07 5.06 38.63
N CYS A 189 -19.33 4.74 38.87
CA CYS A 189 -19.74 3.74 39.84
C CYS A 189 -19.58 2.30 39.31
N GLY A 190 -18.59 1.57 39.81
CA GLY A 190 -18.24 0.22 39.40
C GLY A 190 -17.54 0.09 38.05
N ALA A 191 -17.68 1.09 37.17
CA ALA A 191 -16.91 1.25 35.94
C ALA A 191 -16.87 2.72 35.51
N CYS A 192 -15.93 3.07 34.62
CA CYS A 192 -15.58 4.44 34.24
C CYS A 192 -16.73 5.30 33.72
N ASP A 193 -17.69 4.70 33.00
CA ASP A 193 -18.77 5.44 32.32
C ASP A 193 -20.14 5.22 32.96
N ILE A 194 -20.17 4.70 34.20
CA ILE A 194 -21.41 4.48 34.94
C ILE A 194 -21.64 5.67 35.87
N VAL A 195 -22.47 6.60 35.42
CA VAL A 195 -22.98 7.69 36.25
C VAL A 195 -24.25 7.22 36.95
N CYS A 196 -24.32 7.41 38.27
CA CYS A 196 -25.53 7.08 39.00
C CYS A 196 -26.69 8.01 38.63
N PRO A 197 -27.95 7.53 38.72
CA PRO A 197 -29.11 8.40 38.54
C PRO A 197 -29.09 9.60 39.49
N VAL A 198 -29.81 10.65 39.15
CA VAL A 198 -29.98 11.82 40.03
C VAL A 198 -30.51 11.35 41.39
N ASP A 199 -29.91 11.87 42.46
CA ASP A 199 -30.21 11.54 43.86
C ASP A 199 -29.91 10.09 44.29
N TRP A 200 -29.15 9.35 43.49
CA TRP A 200 -28.59 8.05 43.88
C TRP A 200 -27.10 8.20 44.23
N GLU A 201 -26.63 7.37 45.17
CA GLU A 201 -25.21 7.34 45.55
C GLU A 201 -24.54 6.05 45.07
N CYS A 202 -23.24 6.13 44.80
CA CYS A 202 -22.45 4.94 44.51
C CYS A 202 -22.00 4.30 45.83
N CYS A 203 -22.43 3.07 46.07
CA CYS A 203 -22.12 2.30 47.26
C CYS A 203 -21.48 0.96 46.86
N ASP A 204 -20.22 0.74 47.23
CA ASP A 204 -19.48 -0.49 46.92
C ASP A 204 -19.59 -0.87 45.43
N ALA A 205 -19.36 0.11 44.55
CA ALA A 205 -19.43 -0.02 43.09
C ALA A 205 -20.83 -0.31 42.51
N VAL A 206 -21.89 -0.06 43.27
CA VAL A 206 -23.28 -0.17 42.81
C VAL A 206 -24.04 1.11 43.12
N CYS A 207 -24.74 1.67 42.14
CA CYS A 207 -25.63 2.79 42.37
C CYS A 207 -26.84 2.33 43.22
N GLN A 208 -27.01 2.94 44.38
CA GLN A 208 -28.11 2.67 45.31
C GLN A 208 -29.02 3.88 45.47
N ASP A 209 -30.32 3.61 45.63
CA ASP A 209 -31.32 4.63 45.90
C ASP A 209 -31.28 5.03 47.38
N VAL A 210 -30.57 6.11 47.70
CA VAL A 210 -30.49 6.57 49.09
C VAL A 210 -31.76 7.27 49.58
N LEU A 211 -32.74 7.52 48.72
CA LEU A 211 -33.98 8.19 49.11
C LEU A 211 -35.10 7.23 49.49
N ASN A 212 -35.10 6.03 48.89
CA ASN A 212 -36.20 5.09 49.03
C ASN A 212 -35.77 3.66 49.41
N ASP A 213 -34.48 3.31 49.37
CA ASP A 213 -34.01 2.00 49.79
C ASP A 213 -33.87 1.94 51.32
N PRO A 214 -34.67 1.11 52.04
CA PRO A 214 -34.52 0.94 53.47
C PRO A 214 -33.17 0.35 53.89
N ALA A 215 -32.37 -0.22 52.98
CA ALA A 215 -31.04 -0.71 53.29
C ALA A 215 -29.93 0.36 53.15
N ASN A 216 -30.22 1.50 52.53
CA ASN A 216 -29.26 2.55 52.20
C ASN A 216 -29.84 3.96 52.43
N CYS A 217 -30.71 4.13 53.43
CA CYS A 217 -31.52 5.33 53.58
C CYS A 217 -30.69 6.54 54.03
N GLY A 218 -30.64 7.58 53.21
CA GLY A 218 -29.89 8.82 53.44
C GLY A 218 -28.37 8.72 53.25
N ALA A 219 -27.81 7.50 53.29
CA ALA A 219 -26.41 7.20 53.00
C ALA A 219 -26.21 5.70 52.78
N CYS A 220 -25.15 5.34 52.05
CA CYS A 220 -24.73 3.95 51.85
C CYS A 220 -24.69 3.13 53.16
N GLY A 221 -25.34 1.97 53.16
CA GLY A 221 -25.36 1.02 54.28
C GLY A 221 -26.16 1.45 55.50
N ASN A 222 -26.87 2.59 55.46
CA ASN A 222 -27.75 3.00 56.54
C ASN A 222 -29.08 2.24 56.47
N VAL A 223 -29.15 1.11 57.18
CA VAL A 223 -30.35 0.27 57.23
C VAL A 223 -31.35 0.85 58.22
N CYS A 224 -32.59 1.07 57.76
CA CYS A 224 -33.68 1.51 58.63
C CYS A 224 -34.03 0.47 59.70
N PRO A 225 -34.50 0.93 60.88
CA PRO A 225 -35.02 0.04 61.91
C PRO A 225 -36.11 -0.90 61.37
N GLU A 226 -36.25 -2.07 62.00
CA GLU A 226 -37.25 -3.06 61.60
C GLU A 226 -38.67 -2.46 61.60
N GLY A 227 -39.33 -2.46 60.43
CA GLY A 227 -40.68 -1.91 60.24
C GLY A 227 -40.72 -0.45 59.77
N ASP A 228 -39.59 0.24 59.69
CA ASP A 228 -39.50 1.60 59.14
C ASP A 228 -39.32 1.57 57.61
N VAL A 229 -39.78 2.63 56.96
CA VAL A 229 -39.61 2.86 55.53
C VAL A 229 -38.65 4.03 55.30
N CYS A 230 -37.90 3.98 54.19
CA CYS A 230 -37.10 5.12 53.77
C CYS A 230 -37.97 6.08 52.96
N VAL A 231 -38.04 7.34 53.38
CA VAL A 231 -38.77 8.39 52.67
C VAL A 231 -37.89 9.62 52.59
N ASP A 232 -37.55 10.02 51.37
CA ASP A 232 -36.70 11.18 51.07
C ASP A 232 -35.35 11.15 51.83
N GLY A 233 -34.80 9.96 52.06
CA GLY A 233 -33.53 9.75 52.75
C GLY A 233 -33.61 9.69 54.28
N ASP A 234 -34.80 9.77 54.86
CA ASP A 234 -35.03 9.62 56.29
C ASP A 234 -35.77 8.32 56.60
N CYS A 235 -35.28 7.56 57.58
CA CYS A 235 -36.00 6.41 58.12
C CYS A 235 -37.18 6.91 58.95
N GLN A 236 -38.39 6.57 58.50
CA GLN A 236 -39.63 6.96 59.15
C GLN A 236 -40.40 5.70 59.53
N ALA A 237 -41.03 5.73 60.70
CA ALA A 237 -41.96 4.68 61.08
C ALA A 237 -43.04 4.57 60.00
N ALA A 238 -43.31 3.36 59.52
CA ALA A 238 -44.40 3.12 58.60
C ALA A 238 -45.72 3.52 59.30
N GLU A 239 -46.21 4.73 59.04
CA GLU A 239 -47.49 5.17 59.58
C GLU A 239 -48.60 4.35 58.91
N CYS A 240 -49.04 3.29 59.59
CA CYS A 240 -50.24 2.58 59.23
C CYS A 240 -51.42 3.58 59.22
N PRO A 241 -52.27 3.59 58.17
CA PRO A 241 -53.54 4.31 58.21
C PRO A 241 -54.32 3.97 59.49
N PRO A 242 -55.10 4.90 60.06
CA PRO A 242 -55.81 4.66 61.33
C PRO A 242 -56.62 3.37 61.29
N GLY A 243 -56.21 2.37 62.09
CA GLY A 243 -56.92 1.10 62.24
C GLY A 243 -56.22 -0.14 61.69
N GLN A 244 -55.00 -0.05 61.17
CA GLN A 244 -54.18 -1.24 60.82
C GLN A 244 -53.01 -1.43 61.79
N THR A 245 -52.67 -2.69 62.08
CA THR A 245 -51.64 -3.09 63.06
C THR A 245 -50.55 -3.99 62.46
N ASP A 246 -50.61 -4.24 61.15
CA ASP A 246 -49.66 -5.05 60.42
C ASP A 246 -49.30 -4.30 59.13
N CYS A 247 -48.22 -3.52 59.16
CA CYS A 247 -47.81 -2.65 58.07
C CYS A 247 -46.83 -3.36 57.10
N ASP A 248 -46.69 -4.68 57.21
CA ASP A 248 -45.84 -5.48 56.33
C ASP A 248 -46.63 -5.86 55.07
N ALA A 249 -46.56 -5.02 54.03
CA ALA A 249 -47.24 -5.25 52.77
C ALA A 249 -46.56 -6.38 51.97
N THR A 250 -46.66 -7.62 52.44
CA THR A 250 -46.62 -8.80 51.58
C THR A 250 -47.91 -9.62 51.74
N LEU A 251 -48.73 -9.58 50.68
CA LEU A 251 -49.91 -10.42 50.37
C LEU A 251 -51.30 -10.04 50.95
N SER A 252 -52.13 -9.33 50.15
CA SER A 252 -53.46 -9.86 49.76
C SER A 252 -54.13 -9.10 48.58
N THR A 253 -54.13 -9.76 47.41
CA THR A 253 -55.17 -9.86 46.35
C THR A 253 -56.09 -8.68 45.94
N ALA A 254 -56.10 -8.43 44.61
CA ALA A 254 -57.10 -7.80 43.71
C ALA A 254 -57.17 -6.25 43.70
N SER A 255 -57.02 -5.50 42.58
CA SER A 255 -57.38 -5.76 41.19
C SER A 255 -56.79 -4.70 40.21
N SER A 256 -56.50 -5.16 38.98
CA SER A 256 -56.29 -4.45 37.69
C SER A 256 -54.95 -3.75 37.33
N PRO A 257 -54.54 -3.83 36.04
CA PRO A 257 -53.15 -3.68 35.62
C PRO A 257 -52.84 -2.26 35.12
N VAL A 258 -51.73 -1.69 35.59
CA VAL A 258 -50.97 -0.68 34.84
C VAL A 258 -49.72 -1.38 34.32
N VAL A 259 -49.67 -1.54 33.00
CA VAL A 259 -48.50 -2.08 32.31
C VAL A 259 -47.45 -0.99 32.31
N ASN A 260 -46.30 -1.22 32.95
CA ASN A 260 -45.08 -0.62 32.47
C ASN A 260 -43.92 -1.62 32.51
N HIS A 261 -43.24 -1.69 31.38
CA HIS A 261 -42.24 -2.69 31.04
C HIS A 261 -40.99 -2.54 31.92
N SER A 262 -40.60 -3.61 32.59
CA SER A 262 -39.20 -3.83 32.99
C SER A 262 -38.82 -5.27 32.67
N VAL A 263 -37.72 -5.37 31.94
CA VAL A 263 -37.25 -6.54 31.21
C VAL A 263 -36.62 -7.53 32.20
N GLN A 264 -37.38 -8.53 32.63
CA GLN A 264 -36.79 -9.76 33.19
C GLN A 264 -36.36 -10.67 32.05
N LYS A 265 -35.04 -10.78 31.84
CA LYS A 265 -34.40 -11.84 31.03
C LYS A 265 -34.71 -13.20 31.69
N VAL A 266 -35.77 -13.85 31.22
CA VAL A 266 -36.00 -15.28 31.45
C VAL A 266 -35.03 -16.05 30.55
N MET A 267 -33.97 -16.60 31.15
CA MET A 267 -33.10 -17.60 30.53
C MET A 267 -33.92 -18.87 30.23
N PHE A 268 -34.44 -18.97 29.02
CA PHE A 268 -34.83 -20.25 28.45
C PHE A 268 -33.57 -21.01 28.03
N ALA A 269 -33.21 -22.04 28.79
CA ALA A 269 -32.23 -23.04 28.39
C ALA A 269 -32.80 -23.85 27.22
N LEU A 270 -32.50 -23.43 25.99
CA LEU A 270 -32.72 -24.23 24.79
C LEU A 270 -31.62 -25.31 24.74
N VAL A 271 -31.96 -26.54 25.12
CA VAL A 271 -31.12 -27.71 24.88
C VAL A 271 -31.12 -27.98 23.37
N VAL A 272 -30.17 -27.39 22.64
CA VAL A 272 -29.89 -27.77 21.26
C VAL A 272 -29.02 -29.02 21.29
N SER A 273 -29.68 -30.17 21.09
CA SER A 273 -29.00 -31.43 20.76
C SER A 273 -28.37 -31.32 19.37
N VAL A 274 -27.07 -31.04 19.28
CA VAL A 274 -26.32 -31.15 18.02
C VAL A 274 -26.04 -32.64 17.76
N LYS A 275 -26.90 -33.29 16.98
CA LYS A 275 -26.56 -34.59 16.38
C LYS A 275 -25.44 -34.38 15.37
N ARG A 276 -24.27 -34.99 15.61
CA ARG A 276 -23.21 -35.16 14.61
C ARG A 276 -23.79 -35.83 13.36
N GLN A 277 -23.96 -35.08 12.27
CA GLN A 277 -24.19 -35.68 10.97
C GLN A 277 -22.85 -35.86 10.25
N SER A 278 -22.65 -37.11 9.82
CA SER A 278 -21.49 -37.57 9.07
C SER A 278 -21.40 -36.84 7.73
N VAL A 279 -20.28 -36.17 7.46
CA VAL A 279 -19.91 -35.78 6.10
C VAL A 279 -19.31 -37.01 5.42
N ARG A 280 -20.09 -37.64 4.54
CA ARG A 280 -19.58 -38.59 3.53
C ARG A 280 -19.53 -37.88 2.17
N GLN A 281 -18.45 -38.17 1.45
CA GLN A 281 -18.08 -37.76 0.10
C GLN A 281 -19.19 -37.90 -0.95
N GLY A 282 -19.24 -37.00 -1.95
CA GLY A 282 -19.87 -37.28 -3.25
C GLY A 282 -20.46 -36.11 -4.07
N ARG A 283 -19.61 -35.46 -4.87
CA ARG A 283 -19.77 -35.07 -6.30
C ARG A 283 -21.20 -34.92 -6.92
N LEU A 284 -21.58 -33.71 -7.41
CA LEU A 284 -21.86 -33.34 -8.83
C LEU A 284 -22.64 -32.00 -8.99
N ILE A 285 -22.05 -31.06 -9.76
CA ILE A 285 -22.55 -30.23 -10.89
C ILE A 285 -23.95 -29.54 -10.80
N ALA A 286 -23.97 -28.18 -10.87
CA ALA A 286 -24.64 -27.36 -11.92
C ALA A 286 -24.99 -25.91 -11.48
N MET A 287 -24.45 -24.93 -12.22
CA MET A 287 -25.01 -23.63 -12.70
C MET A 287 -26.07 -22.83 -11.90
N VAL A 288 -25.64 -21.65 -11.39
CA VAL A 288 -26.11 -20.22 -11.56
C VAL A 288 -27.47 -19.98 -12.30
N PRO A 289 -28.28 -18.89 -12.10
CA PRO A 289 -28.12 -17.65 -11.31
C PRO A 289 -29.35 -17.13 -10.48
N ALA A 290 -29.07 -16.05 -9.73
CA ALA A 290 -29.88 -14.85 -9.49
C ALA A 290 -31.25 -14.93 -8.80
N LEU A 291 -31.35 -14.28 -7.64
CA LEU A 291 -32.37 -13.29 -7.29
C LEU A 291 -31.90 -12.52 -6.04
N THR A 292 -31.46 -11.29 -6.23
CA THR A 292 -31.58 -10.19 -5.26
C THR A 292 -32.79 -9.33 -5.71
N PRO A 293 -33.23 -8.23 -5.04
CA PRO A 293 -32.72 -7.59 -3.81
C PRO A 293 -33.83 -7.05 -2.86
N LYS A 294 -33.36 -6.37 -1.80
CA LYS A 294 -34.00 -5.30 -0.98
C LYS A 294 -34.88 -5.73 0.20
N LEU A 295 -34.39 -5.47 1.43
CA LEU A 295 -34.73 -4.23 2.14
C LEU A 295 -33.69 -3.90 3.24
N THR A 296 -33.09 -2.72 3.06
CA THR A 296 -32.47 -1.73 3.95
C THR A 296 -32.36 -1.95 5.48
N LEU A 297 -31.10 -1.82 5.94
CA LEU A 297 -30.53 -0.89 6.95
C LEU A 297 -31.10 -0.86 8.38
N ILE A 298 -30.23 -1.09 9.38
CA ILE A 298 -29.83 -0.14 10.44
C ILE A 298 -28.74 -0.81 11.34
N THR A 299 -27.53 -0.26 11.23
CA THR A 299 -26.42 -0.03 12.20
C THR A 299 -26.09 -0.94 13.40
N ALA A 300 -24.78 -0.97 13.67
CA ALA A 300 -24.03 -1.13 14.93
C ALA A 300 -23.45 -2.53 15.21
N VAL A 301 -22.13 -2.70 15.05
CA VAL A 301 -21.01 -2.42 15.99
C VAL A 301 -20.75 -3.62 16.91
N ASP A 302 -19.47 -3.92 17.02
CA ASP A 302 -18.78 -5.06 17.59
C ASP A 302 -19.21 -5.50 19.00
N ALA A 303 -19.10 -6.81 19.24
CA ALA A 303 -18.80 -7.35 20.55
C ALA A 303 -17.88 -8.56 20.41
N VAL A 304 -16.58 -8.26 20.50
CA VAL A 304 -15.53 -9.18 20.92
C VAL A 304 -15.92 -9.76 22.29
N LEU A 305 -15.82 -11.08 22.45
CA LEU A 305 -15.53 -11.63 23.77
C LEU A 305 -14.44 -12.69 23.62
N SER A 306 -13.28 -12.37 24.19
CA SER A 306 -12.08 -13.16 24.20
C SER A 306 -11.89 -13.77 25.60
N VAL A 307 -11.68 -15.09 25.62
CA VAL A 307 -10.83 -15.91 26.51
C VAL A 307 -11.18 -16.11 27.99
N GLN A 308 -11.32 -17.38 28.40
CA GLN A 308 -10.51 -17.93 29.51
C GLN A 308 -10.03 -19.38 29.22
N LYS A 309 -8.75 -19.47 28.82
CA LYS A 309 -7.69 -20.43 29.18
C LYS A 309 -8.09 -21.76 29.85
N VAL A 310 -7.74 -22.87 29.20
CA VAL A 310 -7.13 -24.03 29.89
C VAL A 310 -5.97 -24.56 29.05
N MET A 311 -4.75 -24.39 29.57
CA MET A 311 -3.53 -24.99 29.05
C MET A 311 -3.52 -26.50 29.32
N PHE A 312 -3.36 -27.32 28.27
CA PHE A 312 -2.68 -28.61 28.34
C PHE A 312 -2.13 -28.96 26.94
N ALA A 313 -0.81 -28.86 26.77
CA ALA A 313 -0.03 -29.76 25.92
C ALA A 313 0.78 -30.64 26.90
N PRO A 314 1.04 -31.94 26.64
CA PRO A 314 1.88 -32.29 25.49
C PRO A 314 1.62 -33.68 24.85
N VAL A 315 2.37 -33.91 23.75
CA VAL A 315 2.71 -35.21 23.14
C VAL A 315 1.61 -35.94 22.35
N VAL A 316 1.59 -35.73 21.03
CA VAL A 316 1.28 -36.81 20.08
C VAL A 316 2.43 -36.92 19.07
N SER A 317 3.05 -38.09 19.08
CA SER A 317 4.15 -38.50 18.23
C SER A 317 3.92 -38.22 16.75
N VAL A 318 4.92 -37.60 16.14
CA VAL A 318 5.21 -37.66 14.71
C VAL A 318 5.36 -39.13 14.32
N LYS A 319 4.40 -39.64 13.54
CA LYS A 319 4.65 -40.79 12.68
C LYS A 319 4.80 -40.25 11.27
N GLN A 320 6.06 -40.09 10.85
CA GLN A 320 6.45 -39.90 9.46
C GLN A 320 5.74 -40.98 8.62
N GLN A 321 4.77 -40.55 7.82
CA GLN A 321 4.39 -41.32 6.64
C GLN A 321 5.13 -40.68 5.48
N SER A 322 6.16 -41.41 5.05
CA SER A 322 6.87 -41.27 3.79
C SER A 322 5.88 -41.09 2.64
N VAL A 323 5.73 -39.86 2.17
CA VAL A 323 5.16 -39.56 0.86
C VAL A 323 6.33 -39.64 -0.14
N PRO A 324 6.25 -40.48 -1.18
CA PRO A 324 7.33 -40.57 -2.15
C PRO A 324 7.41 -39.24 -2.92
N GLN A 325 8.63 -38.78 -3.16
CA GLN A 325 8.91 -37.65 -4.06
C GLN A 325 8.41 -37.99 -5.46
N ALA A 326 7.18 -37.59 -5.78
CA ALA A 326 6.73 -37.45 -7.15
C ALA A 326 7.15 -36.06 -7.62
N ARG A 327 8.28 -36.00 -8.34
CA ARG A 327 8.72 -34.82 -9.08
C ARG A 327 7.57 -34.36 -9.99
N LEU A 328 6.97 -33.22 -9.69
CA LEU A 328 6.12 -32.50 -10.62
C LEU A 328 7.04 -31.72 -11.56
N ILE A 329 7.53 -32.42 -12.60
CA ILE A 329 8.14 -31.76 -13.76
C ILE A 329 6.96 -31.27 -14.59
N ALA A 330 6.77 -29.94 -14.63
CA ALA A 330 5.95 -29.31 -15.64
C ALA A 330 6.49 -29.74 -17.02
N MET A 331 5.66 -30.42 -17.80
CA MET A 331 5.93 -30.64 -19.23
C MET A 331 5.73 -29.31 -19.95
N VAL A 332 6.78 -28.48 -19.96
CA VAL A 332 6.99 -27.53 -21.05
C VAL A 332 7.24 -28.39 -22.30
N PRO A 333 6.59 -28.12 -23.45
CA PRO A 333 7.02 -28.76 -24.69
C PRO A 333 8.44 -28.27 -24.97
N ALA A 334 9.42 -29.13 -24.69
CA ALA A 334 10.79 -28.92 -25.09
C ALA A 334 10.80 -28.82 -26.63
N LEU A 335 10.97 -27.60 -27.15
CA LEU A 335 11.51 -27.38 -28.48
C LEU A 335 12.97 -27.85 -28.46
N THR A 336 13.18 -29.16 -28.45
CA THR A 336 14.46 -29.70 -28.88
C THR A 336 14.55 -29.40 -30.37
N PRO A 337 15.56 -28.66 -30.86
CA PRO A 337 15.85 -28.68 -32.28
C PRO A 337 16.12 -30.15 -32.61
N LYS A 338 15.29 -30.72 -33.48
CA LYS A 338 15.59 -31.99 -34.14
C LYS A 338 16.90 -31.76 -34.88
N LEU A 339 18.01 -32.16 -34.29
CA LEU A 339 19.24 -32.39 -35.03
C LEU A 339 18.97 -33.63 -35.88
N THR A 340 18.49 -33.39 -37.10
CA THR A 340 18.59 -34.38 -38.18
C THR A 340 20.07 -34.70 -38.38
N PRO A 341 20.42 -35.95 -38.69
CA PRO A 341 21.79 -36.27 -39.05
C PRO A 341 22.13 -35.46 -40.30
N ILE A 342 23.10 -34.54 -40.16
CA ILE A 342 23.62 -33.71 -41.24
C ILE A 342 24.33 -34.63 -42.22
N THR A 343 23.60 -35.08 -43.23
CA THR A 343 24.16 -35.42 -44.53
C THR A 343 23.67 -34.37 -45.52
N ALA A 344 24.04 -33.12 -45.27
CA ALA A 344 24.00 -32.04 -46.22
C ALA A 344 25.39 -31.40 -46.18
N VAL A 345 26.06 -31.38 -47.32
CA VAL A 345 27.08 -30.36 -47.54
C VAL A 345 26.24 -29.09 -47.65
N ASP A 346 26.10 -28.35 -46.54
CA ASP A 346 25.27 -27.15 -46.49
C ASP A 346 25.86 -26.15 -47.49
N ALA A 347 25.22 -26.06 -48.66
CA ALA A 347 25.47 -24.98 -49.59
C ALA A 347 25.08 -23.69 -48.89
N CYS A 348 26.02 -22.74 -48.86
CA CYS A 348 25.76 -21.44 -48.28
C CYS A 348 24.59 -20.75 -48.99
N PRO A 349 23.74 -19.97 -48.26
CA PRO A 349 22.67 -19.21 -48.86
C PRO A 349 23.17 -18.43 -50.09
N GLU A 350 22.35 -18.36 -51.15
CA GLU A 350 22.77 -17.82 -52.44
C GLU A 350 23.50 -16.48 -52.29
N GLY A 351 24.77 -16.44 -52.71
CA GLY A 351 25.63 -15.25 -52.65
C GLY A 351 26.66 -15.21 -51.52
N THR A 352 26.65 -16.15 -50.57
CA THR A 352 27.66 -16.22 -49.50
C THR A 352 28.75 -17.26 -49.81
N PRO A 353 30.03 -16.90 -49.90
CA PRO A 353 31.11 -17.86 -50.13
C PRO A 353 31.34 -18.75 -48.90
N CYS A 354 31.88 -19.94 -49.12
CA CYS A 354 32.36 -20.80 -48.03
C CYS A 354 33.79 -20.40 -47.69
N VAL A 355 34.02 -19.85 -46.51
CA VAL A 355 35.33 -19.39 -46.04
C VAL A 355 35.66 -20.18 -44.77
N GLY A 356 36.74 -20.94 -44.77
CA GLY A 356 37.19 -21.69 -43.58
C GLY A 356 36.25 -22.80 -43.09
N GLY A 357 35.36 -23.32 -43.96
CA GLY A 357 34.40 -24.38 -43.59
C GLY A 357 33.08 -23.87 -42.99
N SER A 358 32.83 -22.57 -43.07
CA SER A 358 31.57 -21.92 -42.68
C SER A 358 31.09 -21.00 -43.81
N CYS A 359 29.80 -20.71 -43.85
CA CYS A 359 29.27 -19.70 -44.76
C CYS A 359 29.61 -18.31 -44.23
N GLY A 360 30.28 -17.49 -45.03
CA GLY A 360 30.70 -16.17 -44.59
C GLY A 360 31.28 -15.31 -45.70
N VAL A 361 31.45 -14.04 -45.40
CA VAL A 361 31.99 -13.05 -46.35
C VAL A 361 33.50 -12.94 -46.14
N GLU A 362 34.30 -13.11 -47.20
CA GLU A 362 35.77 -13.00 -47.12
C GLU A 362 36.24 -11.55 -47.13
N VAL A 363 35.48 -10.66 -47.78
CA VAL A 363 35.78 -9.23 -47.91
C VAL A 363 34.49 -8.43 -47.76
N CYS A 364 34.45 -7.57 -46.74
CA CYS A 364 33.33 -6.67 -46.53
C CYS A 364 33.39 -5.42 -47.41
N PRO A 365 32.24 -4.75 -47.64
CA PRO A 365 32.23 -3.39 -48.17
C PRO A 365 33.16 -2.45 -47.36
N PRO A 366 33.71 -1.39 -47.98
CA PRO A 366 34.51 -0.41 -47.25
C PRO A 366 33.77 0.13 -46.02
N GLY A 367 34.44 0.19 -44.87
CA GLY A 367 33.86 0.64 -43.60
C GLY A 367 33.29 -0.47 -42.72
N GLN A 368 33.28 -1.73 -43.17
CA GLN A 368 32.85 -2.88 -42.37
C GLN A 368 33.97 -3.89 -42.15
N THR A 369 33.88 -4.63 -41.05
CA THR A 369 34.85 -5.65 -40.64
C THR A 369 34.19 -7.03 -40.66
N VAL A 370 34.94 -8.05 -41.08
CA VAL A 370 34.48 -9.45 -41.03
C VAL A 370 34.55 -9.92 -39.57
N CYS A 371 33.40 -10.12 -38.94
CA CYS A 371 33.26 -10.68 -37.60
C CYS A 371 32.48 -11.99 -37.66
N LEU A 372 33.14 -13.10 -37.29
CA LEU A 372 32.55 -14.46 -37.33
C LEU A 372 31.89 -14.82 -38.68
N GLY A 373 32.44 -14.32 -39.79
CA GLY A 373 31.94 -14.59 -41.15
C GLY A 373 30.84 -13.63 -41.63
N LEU A 374 30.42 -12.66 -40.82
CA LEU A 374 29.47 -11.62 -41.19
C LEU A 374 30.16 -10.27 -41.29
N CYS A 375 29.63 -9.39 -42.14
CA CYS A 375 30.08 -8.01 -42.19
C CYS A 375 29.33 -7.18 -41.16
N VAL A 376 30.06 -6.57 -40.24
CA VAL A 376 29.52 -5.68 -39.22
C VAL A 376 30.23 -4.34 -39.30
N ASP A 377 29.49 -3.28 -39.02
CA ASP A 377 30.07 -1.94 -38.88
C ASP A 377 30.53 -1.76 -37.44
N THR A 378 31.83 -1.92 -37.21
CA THR A 378 32.40 -1.79 -35.86
C THR A 378 32.34 -0.34 -35.34
N ALA A 379 31.97 0.64 -36.15
CA ALA A 379 31.77 2.01 -35.69
C ALA A 379 30.41 2.24 -35.03
N THR A 380 29.42 1.37 -35.29
CA THR A 380 28.01 1.58 -34.91
C THR A 380 27.33 0.34 -34.33
N ASP A 381 27.89 -0.86 -34.51
CA ASP A 381 27.33 -2.10 -33.97
C ASP A 381 27.66 -2.26 -32.47
N PRO A 382 26.66 -2.22 -31.57
CA PRO A 382 26.86 -2.36 -30.13
C PRO A 382 27.35 -3.75 -29.70
N LEU A 383 27.30 -4.78 -30.56
CA LEU A 383 27.85 -6.11 -30.26
C LEU A 383 29.29 -6.30 -30.78
N ASN A 384 29.79 -5.38 -31.60
CA ASN A 384 31.09 -5.45 -32.25
C ASN A 384 31.78 -4.07 -32.26
N CYS A 385 31.68 -3.31 -31.16
CA CYS A 385 32.07 -1.91 -31.12
C CYS A 385 33.60 -1.76 -31.07
N GLY A 386 34.19 -1.08 -32.05
CA GLY A 386 35.64 -0.92 -32.22
C GLY A 386 36.35 -2.18 -32.72
N GLU A 387 35.93 -3.36 -32.28
CA GLU A 387 36.43 -4.66 -32.75
C GLU A 387 35.38 -5.79 -32.62
N CYS A 388 35.62 -6.91 -33.32
CA CYS A 388 34.71 -8.05 -33.31
C CYS A 388 34.52 -8.63 -31.90
N GLY A 389 33.26 -8.81 -31.49
CA GLY A 389 32.88 -9.38 -30.20
C GLY A 389 33.07 -8.45 -29.00
N ASN A 390 33.48 -7.19 -29.21
CA ASN A 390 33.48 -6.18 -28.16
C ASN A 390 32.07 -5.59 -28.00
N ALA A 391 31.25 -6.28 -27.22
CA ALA A 391 29.90 -5.84 -26.93
C ALA A 391 29.91 -4.71 -25.89
N CYS A 392 29.13 -3.65 -26.14
CA CYS A 392 29.00 -2.55 -25.20
C CYS A 392 28.28 -2.98 -23.91
N PRO A 393 28.68 -2.39 -22.76
CA PRO A 393 27.95 -2.54 -21.50
C PRO A 393 26.47 -2.20 -21.63
N LEU A 394 25.65 -2.75 -20.74
CA LEU A 394 24.20 -2.51 -20.73
C LEU A 394 23.89 -1.01 -20.69
N GLY A 395 23.02 -0.56 -21.59
CA GLY A 395 22.60 0.84 -21.70
C GLY A 395 23.53 1.75 -22.52
N GLN A 396 24.70 1.25 -22.96
CA GLN A 396 25.61 1.99 -23.84
C GLN A 396 25.34 1.69 -25.32
N VAL A 397 25.69 2.65 -26.17
CA VAL A 397 25.65 2.57 -27.63
C VAL A 397 27.07 2.58 -28.20
N CYS A 398 27.23 2.09 -29.43
CA CYS A 398 28.50 2.21 -30.14
C CYS A 398 28.54 3.51 -30.93
N ASN A 399 29.38 4.44 -30.50
CA ASN A 399 29.58 5.74 -31.14
C ASN A 399 31.02 5.81 -31.66
N GLU A 400 31.17 5.80 -32.98
CA GLU A 400 32.46 5.88 -33.69
C GLU A 400 33.47 4.80 -33.21
N GLY A 401 32.97 3.60 -32.89
CA GLY A 401 33.80 2.47 -32.45
C GLY A 401 34.22 2.51 -30.98
N SER A 402 33.60 3.38 -30.18
CA SER A 402 33.73 3.38 -28.72
C SER A 402 32.36 3.22 -28.07
N CYS A 403 32.29 2.38 -27.04
CA CYS A 403 31.09 2.28 -26.22
C CYS A 403 30.95 3.53 -25.36
N GLY A 404 29.76 4.12 -25.35
CA GLY A 404 29.46 5.29 -24.56
C GLY A 404 27.96 5.46 -24.37
N CYS A 405 27.57 6.43 -23.55
CA CYS A 405 26.17 6.74 -23.37
C CYS A 405 25.59 7.44 -24.61
N PRO A 406 24.26 7.28 -24.86
CA PRO A 406 23.54 8.12 -25.80
C PRO A 406 23.77 9.61 -25.52
N ASP A 407 23.65 10.48 -26.54
CA ASP A 407 24.03 11.90 -26.48
C ASP A 407 23.37 12.71 -25.33
N ASP A 408 22.21 12.26 -24.84
CA ASP A 408 21.45 12.91 -23.77
C ASP A 408 21.63 12.28 -22.39
N LEU A 409 22.48 11.25 -22.26
CA LEU A 409 22.75 10.56 -20.99
C LEU A 409 24.22 10.73 -20.59
N THR A 410 24.44 10.87 -19.28
CA THR A 410 25.79 10.96 -18.71
C THR A 410 26.17 9.62 -18.09
N GLU A 411 27.42 9.19 -18.31
CA GLU A 411 27.94 7.99 -17.66
C GLU A 411 28.22 8.26 -16.17
N CYS A 412 27.39 7.69 -15.30
CA CYS A 412 27.53 7.74 -13.86
C CYS A 412 27.86 6.34 -13.32
N ASN A 413 29.11 6.13 -12.92
CA ASN A 413 29.62 4.85 -12.40
C ASN A 413 29.38 3.64 -13.34
N GLY A 414 29.50 3.86 -14.66
CA GLY A 414 29.31 2.81 -15.67
C GLY A 414 27.85 2.59 -16.09
N VAL A 415 26.91 3.41 -15.61
CA VAL A 415 25.51 3.39 -16.01
C VAL A 415 25.18 4.71 -16.71
N CYS A 416 24.40 4.65 -17.78
CA CYS A 416 23.92 5.85 -18.45
C CYS A 416 22.71 6.42 -17.71
N THR A 417 22.87 7.64 -17.21
CA THR A 417 21.90 8.30 -16.34
C THR A 417 21.47 9.63 -16.95
N ASP A 418 20.17 9.90 -16.91
CA ASP A 418 19.62 11.20 -17.26
C ASP A 418 19.78 12.14 -16.05
N ILE A 419 20.83 12.95 -16.08
CA ILE A 419 21.18 13.87 -15.00
C ILE A 419 20.23 15.07 -14.92
N ASP A 420 19.34 15.27 -15.91
CA ASP A 420 18.42 16.40 -15.89
C ASP A 420 17.17 16.12 -15.06
N ILE A 421 16.88 14.84 -14.79
CA ILE A 421 15.68 14.40 -14.07
C ILE A 421 15.96 13.41 -12.93
N ASP A 422 17.15 12.79 -12.85
CA ASP A 422 17.48 11.85 -11.78
C ASP A 422 17.82 12.60 -10.47
N PRO A 423 17.01 12.46 -9.40
CA PRO A 423 17.27 13.11 -8.12
C PRO A 423 18.54 12.60 -7.42
N LEU A 424 19.14 11.48 -7.82
CA LEU A 424 20.39 10.97 -7.26
C LEU A 424 21.65 11.44 -8.02
N ASN A 425 21.47 12.00 -9.22
CA ASN A 425 22.55 12.40 -10.12
C ASN A 425 22.26 13.77 -10.79
N CYS A 426 21.59 14.68 -10.07
CA CYS A 426 20.99 15.87 -10.66
C CYS A 426 22.04 16.90 -11.12
N GLY A 427 22.14 17.16 -12.43
CA GLY A 427 23.12 18.05 -13.05
C GLY A 427 24.57 17.53 -13.07
N ALA A 428 24.88 16.51 -12.27
CA ALA A 428 26.16 15.80 -12.27
C ALA A 428 26.03 14.47 -11.52
N CYS A 429 26.85 13.47 -11.90
CA CYS A 429 26.89 12.18 -11.22
C CYS A 429 27.15 12.31 -9.71
N GLY A 430 26.33 11.63 -8.90
CA GLY A 430 26.38 11.65 -7.45
C GLY A 430 25.91 12.95 -6.79
N ASN A 431 25.39 13.92 -7.55
CA ASN A 431 24.76 15.10 -6.98
C ASN A 431 23.32 14.78 -6.55
N ILE A 432 23.20 14.28 -5.32
CA ILE A 432 21.93 13.88 -4.73
C ILE A 432 21.14 15.12 -4.30
N CYS A 433 19.88 15.20 -4.69
CA CYS A 433 18.99 16.27 -4.29
C CYS A 433 18.63 16.22 -2.80
N PRO A 434 18.39 17.40 -2.18
CA PRO A 434 17.83 17.52 -0.83
C PRO A 434 16.64 16.60 -0.58
N ALA A 435 16.44 16.17 0.67
CA ALA A 435 15.28 15.37 1.02
C ALA A 435 13.98 16.12 0.66
N GLY A 436 13.14 15.48 -0.16
CA GLY A 436 11.89 16.06 -0.67
C GLY A 436 12.03 16.99 -1.88
N ALA A 437 13.23 17.19 -2.42
CA ALA A 437 13.45 17.91 -3.67
C ALA A 437 13.33 16.99 -4.90
N THR A 438 13.02 17.58 -6.04
CA THR A 438 13.01 16.95 -7.37
C THR A 438 14.18 17.48 -8.20
N CYS A 439 14.63 16.71 -9.19
CA CYS A 439 15.54 17.22 -10.21
C CYS A 439 14.72 17.76 -11.38
N ASP A 440 14.93 19.02 -11.73
CA ASP A 440 14.27 19.70 -12.84
C ASP A 440 15.33 20.42 -13.68
N GLU A 441 15.53 19.98 -14.92
CA GLU A 441 16.54 20.50 -15.85
C GLU A 441 17.95 20.55 -15.22
N GLY A 442 18.32 19.49 -14.48
CA GLY A 442 19.63 19.36 -13.84
C GLY A 442 19.81 20.20 -12.58
N ILE A 443 18.73 20.78 -12.06
CA ILE A 443 18.72 21.61 -10.86
C ILE A 443 17.79 20.99 -9.81
N CYS A 444 18.32 20.78 -8.60
CA CYS A 444 17.48 20.37 -7.48
C CYS A 444 16.53 21.50 -7.07
N THR A 445 15.25 21.26 -7.22
CA THR A 445 14.17 22.21 -6.92
C THR A 445 13.27 21.66 -5.82
N CYS A 446 12.89 22.51 -4.87
CA CYS A 446 11.85 22.14 -3.93
C CYS A 446 10.46 22.28 -4.57
N PRO A 447 9.50 21.41 -4.25
CA PRO A 447 8.11 21.57 -4.65
C PRO A 447 7.55 22.94 -4.28
N LEU A 448 6.54 23.40 -5.01
CA LEU A 448 5.90 24.69 -4.76
C LEU A 448 5.43 24.80 -3.31
N GLY A 449 5.78 25.91 -2.65
CA GLY A 449 5.45 26.18 -1.25
C GLY A 449 6.52 25.72 -0.26
N LEU A 450 7.51 24.94 -0.68
CA LEU A 450 8.62 24.50 0.17
C LEU A 450 9.89 25.31 -0.13
N THR A 451 10.71 25.49 0.90
CA THR A 451 12.01 26.15 0.82
C THR A 451 13.11 25.19 1.22
N ASN A 452 14.22 25.16 0.50
CA ASN A 452 15.37 24.35 0.88
C ASN A 452 16.03 24.94 2.14
N CYS A 453 15.81 24.28 3.27
CA CYS A 453 16.43 24.60 4.54
C CYS A 453 17.44 23.53 4.92
N ASN A 454 18.73 23.86 4.74
CA ASN A 454 19.87 23.01 5.07
C ASN A 454 19.82 21.60 4.43
N GLY A 455 19.35 21.49 3.18
CA GLY A 455 19.31 20.22 2.46
C GLY A 455 18.02 19.42 2.68
N VAL A 456 16.97 20.06 3.20
CA VAL A 456 15.62 19.50 3.31
C VAL A 456 14.62 20.52 2.77
N CYS A 457 13.67 20.09 1.94
CA CYS A 457 12.56 20.95 1.52
C CYS A 457 11.55 21.08 2.66
N THR A 458 11.44 22.29 3.20
CA THR A 458 10.68 22.59 4.42
C THR A 458 9.56 23.58 4.13
N ASP A 459 8.38 23.35 4.71
CA ASP A 459 7.31 24.33 4.70
C ASP A 459 7.56 25.39 5.77
N ILE A 460 8.17 26.49 5.35
CA ILE A 460 8.49 27.63 6.23
C ILE A 460 7.23 28.35 6.75
N THR A 461 6.03 28.00 6.27
CA THR A 461 4.79 28.61 6.77
C THR A 461 4.20 27.90 7.97
N LEU A 462 4.65 26.67 8.24
CA LEU A 462 4.13 25.78 9.28
C LEU A 462 5.21 25.19 10.20
N ASP A 463 6.48 25.12 9.77
CA ASP A 463 7.57 24.56 10.58
C ASP A 463 8.03 25.54 11.67
N PRO A 464 7.86 25.21 12.96
CA PRO A 464 8.33 26.04 14.08
C PRO A 464 9.85 26.24 14.12
N LEU A 465 10.65 25.36 13.49
CA LEU A 465 12.12 25.48 13.45
C LEU A 465 12.61 26.32 12.27
N ASN A 466 11.76 26.60 11.29
CA ASN A 466 12.10 27.30 10.04
C ASN A 466 11.02 28.33 9.66
N CYS A 467 10.43 29.00 10.66
CA CYS A 467 9.22 29.77 10.46
C CYS A 467 9.47 31.10 9.73
N GLY A 468 8.91 31.28 8.53
CA GLY A 468 9.12 32.44 7.67
C GLY A 468 10.49 32.49 6.99
N GLY A 469 11.36 31.51 7.26
CA GLY A 469 12.70 31.37 6.68
C GLY A 469 13.54 30.32 7.40
N CYS A 470 14.54 29.80 6.71
CA CYS A 470 15.37 28.72 7.25
C CYS A 470 16.12 29.13 8.52
N GLY A 471 16.06 28.27 9.54
CA GLY A 471 16.67 28.49 10.86
C GLY A 471 15.98 29.57 11.71
N ASN A 472 14.83 30.10 11.29
CA ASN A 472 14.05 31.02 12.11
C ASN A 472 13.17 30.23 13.09
N GLU A 473 13.80 29.75 14.15
CA GLU A 473 13.16 28.96 15.20
C GLU A 473 12.26 29.85 16.09
N CYS A 474 11.03 29.40 16.30
CA CYS A 474 10.09 30.05 17.22
C CYS A 474 10.48 29.80 18.68
N ALA A 475 10.11 30.73 19.57
CA ALA A 475 10.32 30.56 21.01
C ALA A 475 9.67 29.27 21.53
N THR A 476 10.21 28.70 22.62
CA THR A 476 9.68 27.46 23.20
C THR A 476 8.19 27.59 23.51
N GLY A 477 7.38 26.74 22.87
CA GLY A 477 5.93 26.74 23.02
C GLY A 477 5.19 27.65 22.06
N ALA A 478 5.85 28.36 21.15
CA ALA A 478 5.21 29.09 20.05
C ALA A 478 4.99 28.17 18.82
N ILE A 479 3.98 28.49 18.02
CA ILE A 479 3.68 27.78 16.76
C ILE A 479 4.04 28.65 15.55
N CYS A 480 4.29 28.02 14.41
CA CYS A 480 4.42 28.73 13.13
C CYS A 480 3.08 28.73 12.39
N LEU A 481 2.57 29.91 12.05
CA LEU A 481 1.37 30.05 11.24
C LEU A 481 1.56 31.14 10.19
N GLY A 482 1.48 30.76 8.92
CA GLY A 482 1.65 31.70 7.80
C GLY A 482 3.05 32.34 7.76
N GLY A 483 4.06 31.65 8.30
CA GLY A 483 5.44 32.14 8.37
C GLY A 483 5.69 33.13 9.51
N GLN A 484 4.81 33.18 10.50
CA GLN A 484 4.98 34.00 11.72
C GLN A 484 4.92 33.13 12.96
N CYS A 485 5.86 33.35 13.88
CA CYS A 485 5.82 32.73 15.21
C CYS A 485 4.72 33.38 16.06
N ILE A 486 3.82 32.55 16.59
CA ILE A 486 2.70 32.96 17.43
C ILE A 486 2.84 32.26 18.79
N ASP A 487 2.95 33.04 19.87
CA ASP A 487 2.90 32.53 21.23
C ASP A 487 1.48 32.08 21.57
N ILE A 488 1.31 30.80 21.90
CA ILE A 488 0.03 30.25 22.39
C ILE A 488 -0.13 30.38 23.91
N ILE A 489 0.90 30.84 24.62
CA ILE A 489 0.85 31.15 26.05
C ILE A 489 0.72 32.68 26.22
N PRO A 490 -0.42 33.21 26.71
CA PRO A 490 -0.56 34.64 26.95
C PRO A 490 0.46 35.11 28.01
N PRO A 491 1.01 36.33 27.90
CA PRO A 491 1.93 36.86 28.90
C PRO A 491 1.22 36.94 30.26
N SER A 492 1.83 36.29 31.26
CA SER A 492 1.39 36.24 32.66
C SER A 492 1.42 37.59 33.35
#